data_AF-A0ABD7ER67-F1
#
_entry.id   AF-A0ABD7ER67-F1
#
_cell.length_a   1.000
_cell.length_b   1.000
_cell.length_c   1.000
_cell.angle_alpha   90.00
_cell.angle_beta   90.00
_cell.angle_gamma   90.00
#
_symmetry.space_group_name_H-M   'P 1'
#
loop_
_entity.id
_entity.type
_entity.pdbx_description
1 polymer ?
#
loop_
_entity_poly.entity_id
_entity_poly.type
_entity_poly.pdbx_seq_one_letter_code
_entity_poly.pdbx_strand_id
1 'polypeptide(L)'
;MKSARSRLSLPNRPARDGAPRSAARPAESRHVAARKPELAPEDRKLLLLNKPYMVLCQFTDEAGRETLKDYISEPGIYAAGRLDRDSEGLLLLTNDGKLQARLTQPGEKTPKTYWVQVEGIPSEEKLAALRAGVELNDGMTLPAGARIMDEPAVWQRNPPIRERKEIPTCWLEIKIVEGRNRQVRRMTAHIGHPTLRLIRYAIGDWTLDGLTPGESRALPAPELAPAPRRAQTPNKPRSQGSGSSNPRAAQPTRSPHGQGQGRDNRDTSPRPANRSGGRGTARRPARSKPSE
;
A
#
# COMPACT_ATOMS: atom_id res chain seq x y z
N MET A 1 -60.46 3.10 18.37
CA MET A 1 -59.89 3.59 19.64
C MET A 1 -58.55 4.25 19.30
N LYS A 2 -58.39 5.59 19.32
CA LYS A 2 -58.18 6.47 20.51
C LYS A 2 -57.15 5.84 21.46
N SER A 3 -56.06 6.45 21.90
CA SER A 3 -55.73 7.88 22.08
C SER A 3 -54.26 8.00 22.49
N ALA A 4 -53.71 9.19 22.24
CA ALA A 4 -52.51 9.76 22.83
C ALA A 4 -52.38 9.61 24.35
N ARG A 5 -51.11 9.73 24.83
CA ARG A 5 -50.57 10.36 26.06
C ARG A 5 -49.21 9.71 26.37
N SER A 6 -48.19 10.33 26.94
CA SER A 6 -47.97 11.66 27.53
C SER A 6 -46.49 11.75 27.94
N ARG A 7 -45.93 12.96 27.91
CA ARG A 7 -44.66 13.29 28.59
C ARG A 7 -44.82 13.10 30.10
N LEU A 8 -43.88 12.41 30.74
CA LEU A 8 -43.47 12.59 32.15
C LEU A 8 -41.95 12.39 32.17
N SER A 9 -41.17 13.47 32.29
CA SER A 9 -40.69 14.06 33.54
C SER A 9 -39.71 13.15 34.28
N LEU A 10 -38.43 13.49 34.17
CA LEU A 10 -37.30 12.92 34.92
C LEU A 10 -37.42 13.29 36.41
N PRO A 11 -37.28 12.35 37.34
CA PRO A 11 -36.92 12.68 38.71
C PRO A 11 -35.39 12.64 38.89
N ASN A 12 -34.87 13.79 39.30
CA ASN A 12 -33.76 14.03 40.23
C ASN A 12 -32.71 12.91 40.44
N ARG A 13 -31.47 13.18 40.00
CA ARG A 13 -30.27 12.55 40.56
C ARG A 13 -29.96 13.18 41.91
N PRO A 14 -29.80 12.43 43.01
CA PRO A 14 -29.14 12.96 44.19
C PRO A 14 -27.64 13.11 43.92
N ALA A 15 -27.08 14.23 44.36
CA ALA A 15 -25.65 14.41 44.49
C ALA A 15 -25.08 13.29 45.38
N ARG A 16 -24.00 12.64 44.94
CA ARG A 16 -23.18 11.81 45.82
C ARG A 16 -21.80 12.41 45.94
N ASP A 17 -21.47 12.58 47.20
CA ASP A 17 -20.28 13.11 47.83
C ASP A 17 -18.96 12.58 47.28
N GLY A 18 -17.93 13.41 47.47
CA GLY A 18 -16.58 13.18 47.03
C GLY A 18 -15.95 11.91 47.58
N ALA A 19 -15.19 11.25 46.71
CA ALA A 19 -14.17 10.28 47.08
C ALA A 19 -12.80 10.85 46.68
N PRO A 20 -11.79 10.84 47.56
CA PRO A 20 -10.48 11.40 47.26
C PRO A 20 -9.55 10.39 46.57
N ARG A 21 -8.68 10.96 45.73
CA ARG A 21 -7.30 10.56 45.38
C ARG A 21 -7.08 9.29 44.54
N SER A 22 -6.54 9.56 43.35
CA SER A 22 -5.89 8.61 42.46
C SER A 22 -4.74 7.88 43.16
N ALA A 23 -4.86 6.56 43.30
CA ALA A 23 -3.70 5.71 43.52
C ALA A 23 -2.89 5.66 42.21
N ALA A 24 -1.67 6.17 42.24
CA ALA A 24 -0.71 6.04 41.15
C ALA A 24 -0.42 4.55 40.94
N ARG A 25 -0.68 4.04 39.73
CA ARG A 25 -0.24 2.71 39.32
C ARG A 25 1.29 2.69 39.28
N PRO A 26 1.96 1.66 39.83
CA PRO A 26 3.41 1.55 39.74
C PRO A 26 3.81 1.40 38.27
N ALA A 27 4.86 2.11 37.89
CA ALA A 27 5.44 2.04 36.55
C ALA A 27 5.98 0.61 36.32
N GLU A 28 5.31 -0.15 35.46
CA GLU A 28 5.82 -1.43 34.99
C GLU A 28 7.18 -1.21 34.33
N SER A 29 8.19 -1.94 34.83
CA SER A 29 9.52 -1.99 34.26
C SER A 29 9.42 -2.43 32.81
N ARG A 30 9.75 -1.54 31.87
CA ARG A 30 9.92 -1.89 30.47
C ARG A 30 11.02 -2.95 30.38
N HIS A 31 10.62 -4.22 30.19
CA HIS A 31 11.53 -5.27 29.77
C HIS A 31 12.14 -4.84 28.44
N VAL A 32 13.38 -4.35 28.48
CA VAL A 32 14.17 -4.12 27.28
C VAL A 32 14.48 -5.52 26.74
N ALA A 33 13.75 -5.94 25.71
CA ALA A 33 14.01 -7.20 25.02
C ALA A 33 15.50 -7.28 24.69
N ALA A 34 16.15 -8.38 25.11
CA ALA A 34 17.55 -8.62 24.83
C ALA A 34 17.78 -8.48 23.33
N ARG A 35 18.70 -7.60 22.92
CA ARG A 35 19.06 -7.44 21.51
C ARG A 35 19.62 -8.77 21.02
N LYS A 36 18.99 -9.35 19.99
CA LYS A 36 19.54 -10.52 19.28
C LYS A 36 21.00 -10.22 18.91
N PRO A 37 21.96 -11.12 19.18
CA PRO A 37 23.35 -10.90 18.84
C PRO A 37 23.49 -10.63 17.34
N GLU A 38 24.38 -9.71 16.98
CA GLU A 38 24.64 -9.34 15.60
C GLU A 38 25.32 -10.50 14.87
N LEU A 39 24.81 -10.88 13.70
CA LEU A 39 25.40 -11.96 12.90
C LEU A 39 26.78 -11.53 12.39
N ALA A 40 27.76 -12.41 12.57
CA ALA A 40 29.08 -12.27 11.99
C ALA A 40 28.98 -12.24 10.45
N PRO A 41 29.80 -11.45 9.73
CA PRO A 41 29.70 -11.32 8.28
C PRO A 41 29.67 -12.64 7.52
N GLU A 42 30.42 -13.64 7.97
CA GLU A 42 30.52 -14.99 7.41
C GLU A 42 29.21 -15.80 7.52
N ASP A 43 28.38 -15.50 8.53
CA ASP A 43 27.10 -16.18 8.76
C ASP A 43 25.93 -15.50 8.02
N ARG A 44 26.18 -14.35 7.39
CA ARG A 44 25.14 -13.60 6.66
C ARG A 44 24.86 -14.25 5.32
N LYS A 45 23.59 -14.51 5.08
CA LYS A 45 23.11 -15.17 3.87
C LYS A 45 22.18 -14.27 3.10
N LEU A 46 22.30 -14.32 1.78
CA LEU A 46 21.34 -13.75 0.85
C LEU A 46 20.82 -14.88 -0.05
N LEU A 47 19.51 -15.13 -0.03
CA LEU A 47 18.87 -16.07 -0.94
C LEU A 47 18.11 -15.30 -2.00
N LEU A 48 18.29 -15.72 -3.25
CA LEU A 48 17.50 -15.28 -4.40
C LEU A 48 16.50 -16.38 -4.69
N LEU A 49 15.22 -16.14 -4.42
CA LEU A 49 14.12 -17.05 -4.73
C LEU A 49 13.41 -16.56 -5.98
N ASN A 50 13.18 -17.46 -6.94
CA ASN A 50 12.16 -17.23 -7.97
C ASN A 50 10.79 -17.61 -7.40
N LYS A 51 10.08 -16.64 -6.81
CA LYS A 51 8.80 -16.88 -6.14
C LYS A 51 7.73 -17.26 -7.18
N PRO A 52 7.07 -18.43 -7.06
CA PRO A 52 6.02 -18.83 -7.98
C PRO A 52 4.75 -17.96 -7.88
N TYR A 53 3.91 -18.07 -8.92
CA TYR A 53 2.59 -17.44 -8.95
C TYR A 53 1.69 -18.04 -7.87
N MET A 54 0.77 -17.25 -7.31
CA MET A 54 -0.18 -17.64 -6.26
C MET A 54 0.39 -18.00 -4.88
N VAL A 55 1.71 -17.92 -4.69
CA VAL A 55 2.38 -18.11 -3.39
C VAL A 55 2.33 -16.81 -2.57
N LEU A 56 2.08 -16.90 -1.26
CA LEU A 56 2.13 -15.75 -0.36
C LEU A 56 3.58 -15.38 0.00
N CYS A 57 3.87 -14.08 0.06
CA CYS A 57 5.17 -13.56 0.49
C CYS A 57 5.28 -13.45 2.02
N GLN A 58 5.05 -14.56 2.72
CA GLN A 58 5.16 -14.73 4.17
C GLN A 58 5.38 -16.23 4.47
N PHE A 59 5.73 -16.59 5.70
CA PHE A 59 5.95 -17.99 6.08
C PHE A 59 4.74 -18.64 6.75
N THR A 60 3.82 -17.86 7.30
CA THR A 60 2.62 -18.35 8.00
C THR A 60 1.37 -18.01 7.21
N ASP A 61 0.38 -18.90 7.18
CA ASP A 61 -0.95 -18.60 6.63
C ASP A 61 -2.04 -19.35 7.38
N GLU A 62 -3.13 -18.66 7.71
CA GLU A 62 -4.27 -19.22 8.44
C GLU A 62 -5.28 -19.90 7.50
N ALA A 63 -5.27 -19.55 6.20
CA ALA A 63 -6.22 -20.05 5.22
C ALA A 63 -5.69 -21.22 4.36
N GLY A 64 -4.56 -21.82 4.76
CA GLY A 64 -3.98 -22.99 4.09
C GLY A 64 -3.45 -22.73 2.67
N ARG A 65 -3.17 -21.48 2.31
CA ARG A 65 -2.56 -21.12 1.03
C ARG A 65 -1.05 -21.42 1.07
N GLU A 66 -0.50 -21.63 -0.11
CA GLU A 66 0.94 -21.81 -0.30
C GLU A 66 1.73 -20.54 0.09
N THR A 67 2.86 -20.73 0.76
CA THR A 67 3.67 -19.65 1.34
C THR A 67 5.17 -19.87 1.08
N LEU A 68 6.02 -18.97 1.56
CA LEU A 68 7.48 -19.12 1.42
C LEU A 68 8.01 -20.37 2.14
N LYS A 69 7.29 -20.90 3.14
CA LYS A 69 7.70 -22.10 3.89
C LYS A 69 7.77 -23.34 3.00
N ASP A 70 6.99 -23.36 1.92
CA ASP A 70 6.90 -24.51 1.01
C ASP A 70 8.11 -24.58 0.07
N TYR A 71 8.91 -23.50 0.01
CA TYR A 71 10.08 -23.36 -0.86
C TYR A 71 11.38 -23.13 -0.09
N ILE A 72 11.31 -22.59 1.12
CA ILE A 72 12.47 -22.25 1.94
C ILE A 72 12.39 -23.03 3.25
N SER A 73 13.23 -24.06 3.36
CA SER A 73 13.37 -24.89 4.56
C SER A 73 14.32 -24.29 5.61
N GLU A 74 15.15 -23.32 5.22
CA GLU A 74 16.17 -22.76 6.09
C GLU A 74 15.54 -21.85 7.18
N PRO A 75 15.72 -22.17 8.47
CA PRO A 75 15.15 -21.39 9.55
C PRO A 75 15.88 -20.05 9.71
N GLY A 76 15.15 -19.03 10.18
CA GLY A 76 15.72 -17.71 10.47
C GLY A 76 16.03 -16.86 9.23
N ILE A 77 15.61 -17.30 8.04
CA ILE A 77 15.60 -16.52 6.80
C ILE A 77 14.27 -15.79 6.65
N TYR A 78 14.32 -14.50 6.32
CA TYR A 78 13.14 -13.65 6.15
C TYR A 78 13.18 -12.90 4.82
N ALA A 79 12.01 -12.63 4.25
CA ALA A 79 11.92 -11.87 3.02
C ALA A 79 12.45 -10.43 3.19
N ALA A 80 13.35 -10.02 2.30
CA ALA A 80 13.86 -8.65 2.15
C ALA A 80 13.05 -7.91 1.09
N GLY A 81 11.80 -7.60 1.45
CA GLY A 81 10.82 -6.96 0.59
C GLY A 81 9.62 -7.86 0.35
N ARG A 82 8.74 -7.44 -0.56
CA ARG A 82 7.50 -8.15 -0.85
C ARG A 82 7.27 -8.30 -2.36
N LEU A 83 6.59 -9.38 -2.72
CA LEU A 83 5.86 -9.55 -3.97
C LEU A 83 4.40 -9.86 -3.63
N ASP A 84 3.49 -9.40 -4.48
CA ASP A 84 2.09 -9.79 -4.33
C ASP A 84 1.92 -11.29 -4.58
N ARG A 85 0.82 -11.85 -4.05
CA ARG A 85 0.48 -13.26 -4.25
C ARG A 85 0.38 -13.60 -5.74
N ASP A 86 -0.24 -12.72 -6.51
CA ASP A 86 -0.42 -12.84 -7.96
C ASP A 86 0.78 -12.32 -8.78
N SER A 87 1.95 -12.15 -8.17
CA SER A 87 3.19 -11.79 -8.88
C SER A 87 4.23 -12.90 -8.75
N GLU A 88 5.10 -12.98 -9.75
CA GLU A 88 6.16 -13.98 -9.89
C GLU A 88 7.54 -13.34 -9.81
N GLY A 89 8.57 -14.17 -9.66
CA GLY A 89 9.95 -13.77 -9.89
C GLY A 89 10.72 -13.43 -8.63
N LEU A 90 11.76 -12.61 -8.79
CA LEU A 90 12.84 -12.46 -7.84
C LEU A 90 12.35 -11.91 -6.51
N LEU A 91 12.55 -12.68 -5.46
CA LEU A 91 12.40 -12.28 -4.07
C LEU A 91 13.72 -12.52 -3.35
N LEU A 92 14.25 -11.48 -2.72
CA LEU A 92 15.43 -11.61 -1.87
C LEU A 92 14.99 -12.03 -0.47
N LEU A 93 15.74 -12.93 0.14
CA LEU A 93 15.59 -13.30 1.55
C LEU A 93 16.95 -13.27 2.26
N THR A 94 16.96 -13.01 3.56
CA THR A 94 18.19 -12.94 4.35
C THR A 94 17.92 -13.25 5.83
N ASN A 95 18.95 -13.72 6.53
CA ASN A 95 18.96 -13.84 8.00
C ASN A 95 19.44 -12.56 8.68
N ASP A 96 19.99 -11.59 7.95
CA ASP A 96 20.53 -10.34 8.50
C ASP A 96 19.48 -9.22 8.44
N GLY A 97 19.01 -8.80 9.62
CA GLY A 97 18.06 -7.69 9.75
C GLY A 97 18.60 -6.34 9.25
N LYS A 98 19.92 -6.11 9.28
CA LYS A 98 20.52 -4.88 8.74
C LYS A 98 20.46 -4.87 7.21
N LEU A 99 20.82 -5.99 6.58
CA LEU A 99 20.69 -6.16 5.14
C LEU A 99 19.23 -6.09 4.70
N GLN A 100 18.32 -6.75 5.43
CA GLN A 100 16.87 -6.67 5.18
C GLN A 100 16.38 -5.22 5.22
N ALA A 101 16.75 -4.47 6.26
CA ALA A 101 16.37 -3.06 6.37
C ALA A 101 16.92 -2.23 5.22
N ARG A 102 18.19 -2.42 4.83
CA ARG A 102 18.80 -1.70 3.70
C ARG A 102 18.09 -2.00 2.37
N LEU A 103 17.79 -3.27 2.10
CA LEU A 103 17.12 -3.67 0.86
C LEU A 103 15.67 -3.19 0.76
N THR A 104 15.01 -2.90 1.90
CA THR A 104 13.59 -2.55 1.96
C THR A 104 13.31 -1.08 2.24
N GLN A 105 14.32 -0.28 2.57
CA GLN A 105 14.15 1.12 2.91
C GLN A 105 13.59 1.92 1.72
N PRO A 106 12.48 2.66 1.88
CA PRO A 106 11.86 3.41 0.78
C PRO A 106 12.76 4.46 0.12
N GLY A 107 13.79 4.95 0.82
CA GLY A 107 14.75 5.92 0.28
C GLY A 107 15.85 5.31 -0.57
N GLU A 108 16.03 3.98 -0.52
CA GLU A 108 17.02 3.26 -1.31
C GLU A 108 16.47 3.10 -2.74
N LYS A 109 17.02 3.88 -3.67
CA LYS A 109 16.61 3.93 -5.09
C LYS A 109 17.06 2.71 -5.89
N THR A 110 17.14 1.54 -5.26
CA THR A 110 17.56 0.29 -5.91
C THR A 110 16.61 -0.03 -7.05
N PRO A 111 17.08 -0.08 -8.31
CA PRO A 111 16.22 -0.35 -9.45
C PRO A 111 15.59 -1.74 -9.36
N LYS A 112 14.32 -1.84 -9.72
CA LYS A 112 13.57 -3.10 -9.80
C LYS A 112 13.07 -3.21 -11.24
N THR A 113 13.49 -4.26 -11.93
CA THR A 113 13.11 -4.52 -13.32
C THR A 113 12.00 -5.55 -13.35
N TYR A 114 10.91 -5.23 -14.03
CA TYR A 114 9.74 -6.07 -14.19
C TYR A 114 9.52 -6.38 -15.66
N TRP A 115 9.26 -7.65 -15.96
CA TRP A 115 8.69 -8.08 -17.22
C TRP A 115 7.18 -8.21 -17.05
N VAL A 116 6.45 -7.51 -17.89
CA VAL A 116 5.02 -7.27 -17.71
C VAL A 116 4.29 -7.61 -18.99
N GLN A 117 3.45 -8.63 -18.96
CA GLN A 117 2.53 -8.89 -20.06
C GLN A 117 1.24 -8.09 -19.82
N VAL A 118 0.80 -7.32 -20.81
CA VAL A 118 -0.41 -6.48 -20.72
C VAL A 118 -1.41 -6.80 -21.85
N GLU A 119 -2.68 -6.46 -21.63
CA GLU A 119 -3.69 -6.45 -22.71
C GLU A 119 -3.43 -5.26 -23.66
N GLY A 120 -3.56 -5.49 -24.97
CA GLY A 120 -3.31 -4.51 -26.02
C GLY A 120 -1.83 -4.21 -26.26
N ILE A 121 -1.56 -3.30 -27.20
CA ILE A 121 -0.21 -2.80 -27.50
C ILE A 121 -0.22 -1.29 -27.19
N PRO A 122 0.50 -0.84 -26.15
CA PRO A 122 0.62 0.58 -25.84
C PRO A 122 1.26 1.36 -26.97
N SER A 123 0.71 2.53 -27.29
CA SER A 123 1.36 3.48 -28.18
C SER A 123 2.56 4.14 -27.51
N GLU A 124 3.41 4.79 -28.30
CA GLU A 124 4.59 5.49 -27.78
C GLU A 124 4.22 6.62 -26.82
N GLU A 125 3.09 7.31 -27.04
CA GLU A 125 2.59 8.35 -26.12
C GLU A 125 2.22 7.75 -24.75
N LYS A 126 1.65 6.53 -24.73
CA LYS A 126 1.33 5.83 -23.49
C LYS A 126 2.59 5.38 -22.74
N LEU A 127 3.61 4.91 -23.46
CA LEU A 127 4.91 4.58 -22.87
C LEU A 127 5.62 5.84 -22.36
N ALA A 128 5.54 6.95 -23.08
CA ALA A 128 6.08 8.24 -22.65
C ALA A 128 5.43 8.73 -21.35
N ALA A 129 4.10 8.56 -21.20
CA ALA A 129 3.41 8.85 -19.95
C ALA A 129 3.93 8.00 -18.77
N LEU A 130 4.14 6.69 -18.96
CA LEU A 130 4.75 5.84 -17.93
C LEU A 130 6.16 6.32 -17.56
N ARG A 131 6.96 6.75 -18.55
CA ARG A 131 8.33 7.22 -18.32
C ARG A 131 8.38 8.55 -17.56
N ALA A 132 7.47 9.47 -17.87
CA ALA A 132 7.34 10.74 -17.15
C ALA A 132 6.80 10.55 -15.72
N GLY A 133 6.06 9.47 -15.48
CA GLY A 133 5.32 9.20 -14.26
C GLY A 133 3.82 9.46 -14.48
N VAL A 134 3.00 8.73 -13.73
CA VAL A 134 1.53 8.81 -13.81
C VAL A 134 0.91 9.09 -12.45
N GLU A 135 -0.23 9.78 -12.43
CA GLU A 135 -0.95 10.05 -11.20
C GLU A 135 -1.80 8.85 -10.79
N LEU A 136 -1.48 8.25 -9.64
CA LEU A 136 -2.25 7.19 -9.02
C LEU A 136 -2.99 7.74 -7.79
N ASN A 137 -3.90 6.95 -7.22
CA ASN A 137 -4.72 7.37 -6.06
C ASN A 137 -3.89 7.78 -4.80
N ASP A 138 -2.66 7.30 -4.69
CA ASP A 138 -1.70 7.62 -3.63
C ASP A 138 -0.62 8.63 -4.09
N GLY A 139 -0.88 9.37 -5.17
CA GLY A 139 -0.05 10.47 -5.70
C GLY A 139 0.70 10.13 -6.99
N MET A 140 1.51 11.07 -7.46
CA MET A 140 2.35 10.92 -8.66
C MET A 140 3.40 9.82 -8.47
N THR A 141 3.64 8.98 -9.47
CA THR A 141 4.80 8.06 -9.46
C THR A 141 6.08 8.81 -9.80
N LEU A 142 7.21 8.27 -9.36
CA LEU A 142 8.50 8.68 -9.90
C LEU A 142 8.60 8.30 -11.39
N PRO A 143 9.49 8.96 -12.16
CA PRO A 143 9.84 8.53 -13.50
C PRO A 143 10.28 7.06 -13.51
N ALA A 144 9.89 6.35 -14.57
CA ALA A 144 10.18 4.94 -14.76
C ALA A 144 10.89 4.68 -16.09
N GLY A 145 11.61 3.58 -16.19
CA GLY A 145 11.92 2.99 -17.50
C GLY A 145 10.69 2.22 -17.98
N ALA A 146 10.27 2.43 -19.22
CA ALA A 146 9.20 1.64 -19.85
C ALA A 146 9.47 1.52 -21.35
N ARG A 147 9.57 0.27 -21.83
CA ARG A 147 9.76 -0.06 -23.24
C ARG A 147 9.03 -1.36 -23.58
N ILE A 148 8.62 -1.50 -24.84
CA ILE A 148 8.19 -2.79 -25.39
C ILE A 148 9.41 -3.72 -25.44
N MET A 149 9.17 -5.01 -25.23
CA MET A 149 10.15 -6.06 -25.41
C MET A 149 9.50 -7.26 -26.10
N ASP A 150 10.33 -8.09 -26.73
CA ASP A 150 9.89 -9.39 -27.23
C ASP A 150 9.43 -10.29 -26.08
N GLU A 151 8.61 -11.28 -26.39
CA GLU A 151 8.18 -12.27 -25.41
C GLU A 151 9.40 -13.00 -24.85
N PRO A 152 9.64 -12.93 -23.52
CA PRO A 152 10.80 -13.56 -22.92
C PRO A 152 10.59 -15.07 -22.81
N ALA A 153 11.68 -15.83 -22.91
CA ALA A 153 11.69 -17.26 -22.63
C ALA A 153 11.57 -17.52 -21.12
N VAL A 154 10.34 -17.48 -20.61
CA VAL A 154 10.00 -17.73 -19.20
C VAL A 154 9.19 -19.02 -19.04
N TRP A 155 9.19 -19.58 -17.84
CA TRP A 155 8.38 -20.75 -17.50
C TRP A 155 6.88 -20.50 -17.74
N GLN A 156 6.14 -21.59 -17.95
CA GLN A 156 4.69 -21.55 -18.04
C GLN A 156 4.07 -21.20 -16.68
N ARG A 157 3.04 -20.37 -16.69
CA ARG A 157 2.29 -20.01 -15.47
C ARG A 157 1.20 -21.04 -15.18
N ASN A 158 1.05 -21.43 -13.92
CA ASN A 158 -0.08 -22.24 -13.45
C ASN A 158 -0.90 -21.46 -12.38
N PRO A 159 -2.21 -21.21 -12.58
CA PRO A 159 -2.97 -21.46 -13.82
C PRO A 159 -2.50 -20.59 -14.99
N PRO A 160 -2.74 -21.03 -16.24
CA PRO A 160 -2.39 -20.24 -17.42
C PRO A 160 -3.11 -18.89 -17.44
N ILE A 161 -2.62 -17.98 -18.29
CA ILE A 161 -3.30 -16.72 -18.53
C ILE A 161 -4.54 -17.00 -19.36
N ARG A 162 -5.67 -16.40 -18.97
CA ARG A 162 -6.88 -16.49 -19.77
C ARG A 162 -6.71 -15.68 -21.04
N GLU A 163 -6.63 -16.37 -22.16
CA GLU A 163 -6.51 -15.73 -23.48
C GLU A 163 -7.85 -15.22 -23.97
N ARG A 164 -7.82 -14.05 -24.61
CA ARG A 164 -8.95 -13.48 -25.35
C ARG A 164 -8.51 -13.38 -26.80
N LYS A 165 -9.07 -14.22 -27.68
CA LYS A 165 -8.63 -14.35 -29.09
C LYS A 165 -8.56 -13.03 -29.87
N GLU A 166 -9.41 -12.06 -29.51
CA GLU A 166 -9.54 -10.80 -30.23
C GLU A 166 -8.69 -9.66 -29.65
N ILE A 167 -8.04 -9.86 -28.49
CA ILE A 167 -7.24 -8.83 -27.84
C ILE A 167 -5.78 -9.26 -27.87
N PRO A 168 -4.91 -8.57 -28.64
CA PRO A 168 -3.49 -8.89 -28.62
C PRO A 168 -2.89 -8.63 -27.24
N THR A 169 -1.77 -9.26 -26.95
CA THR A 169 -0.98 -8.97 -25.74
C THR A 169 0.40 -8.50 -26.15
N CYS A 170 1.05 -7.71 -25.29
CA CYS A 170 2.44 -7.33 -25.48
C CYS A 170 3.21 -7.46 -24.18
N TRP A 171 4.52 -7.63 -24.31
CA TRP A 171 5.45 -7.62 -23.19
C TRP A 171 6.14 -6.26 -23.06
N LEU A 172 6.24 -5.78 -21.83
CA LEU A 172 6.91 -4.55 -21.46
C LEU A 172 8.01 -4.86 -20.45
N GLU A 173 9.14 -4.18 -20.60
CA GLU A 173 10.11 -4.04 -19.52
C GLU A 173 9.82 -2.72 -18.79
N ILE A 174 9.53 -2.80 -17.49
CA ILE A 174 9.30 -1.65 -16.62
C ILE A 174 10.33 -1.63 -15.51
N LYS A 175 11.07 -0.52 -15.38
CA LYS A 175 12.08 -0.32 -14.34
C LYS A 175 11.66 0.81 -13.41
N ILE A 176 11.50 0.52 -12.12
CA ILE A 176 11.15 1.51 -11.09
C ILE A 176 12.13 1.46 -9.93
N VAL A 177 12.28 2.59 -9.24
CA VAL A 177 13.15 2.71 -8.05
C VAL A 177 12.37 2.77 -6.73
N GLU A 178 11.05 2.90 -6.80
CA GLU A 178 10.13 2.83 -5.67
C GLU A 178 9.42 1.47 -5.60
N GLY A 179 8.51 1.31 -4.63
CA GLY A 179 7.84 0.03 -4.36
C GLY A 179 6.48 0.20 -3.69
N ARG A 180 5.59 1.03 -4.27
CA ARG A 180 4.22 1.22 -3.74
C ARG A 180 3.35 -0.02 -3.97
N ASN A 181 2.29 -0.15 -3.19
CA ASN A 181 1.37 -1.28 -3.28
C ASN A 181 0.86 -1.45 -4.73
N ARG A 182 1.05 -2.64 -5.32
CA ARG A 182 0.62 -3.00 -6.68
C ARG A 182 1.01 -1.99 -7.76
N GLN A 183 2.09 -1.24 -7.57
CA GLN A 183 2.38 -0.04 -8.35
C GLN A 183 2.40 -0.29 -9.86
N VAL A 184 3.19 -1.25 -10.34
CA VAL A 184 3.31 -1.56 -11.78
C VAL A 184 1.95 -1.89 -12.39
N ARG A 185 1.13 -2.70 -11.70
CA ARG A 185 -0.22 -3.07 -12.17
C ARG A 185 -1.14 -1.86 -12.29
N ARG A 186 -1.07 -0.94 -11.31
CA ARG A 186 -1.84 0.30 -11.32
C ARG A 186 -1.36 1.25 -12.42
N MET A 187 -0.06 1.34 -12.65
CA MET A 187 0.53 2.13 -13.73
C MET A 187 0.07 1.66 -15.11
N THR A 188 0.17 0.36 -15.42
CA THR A 188 -0.25 -0.13 -16.74
C THR A 188 -1.77 -0.04 -16.92
N ALA A 189 -2.56 -0.29 -15.87
CA ALA A 189 -4.00 -0.09 -15.92
C ALA A 189 -4.39 1.38 -16.16
N HIS A 190 -3.68 2.32 -15.53
CA HIS A 190 -3.92 3.77 -15.70
C HIS A 190 -3.77 4.22 -17.15
N ILE A 191 -2.79 3.68 -17.88
CA ILE A 191 -2.60 4.02 -19.30
C ILE A 191 -3.55 3.27 -20.24
N GLY A 192 -4.38 2.35 -19.73
CA GLY A 192 -5.37 1.58 -20.49
C GLY A 192 -4.94 0.15 -20.84
N HIS A 193 -3.86 -0.36 -20.26
CA HIS A 193 -3.27 -1.67 -20.57
C HIS A 193 -3.13 -2.54 -19.31
N PRO A 194 -4.22 -3.16 -18.80
CA PRO A 194 -4.17 -3.97 -17.59
C PRO A 194 -3.13 -5.09 -17.65
N THR A 195 -2.41 -5.29 -16.54
CA THR A 195 -1.38 -6.34 -16.43
C THR A 195 -2.00 -7.74 -16.33
N LEU A 196 -1.62 -8.62 -17.25
CA LEU A 196 -1.97 -10.06 -17.27
C LEU A 196 -0.98 -10.91 -16.47
N ARG A 197 0.32 -10.61 -16.60
CA ARG A 197 1.42 -11.31 -15.94
C ARG A 197 2.48 -10.30 -15.48
N LEU A 198 3.02 -10.53 -14.29
CA LEU A 198 4.03 -9.66 -13.69
C LEU A 198 5.14 -10.50 -13.08
N ILE A 199 6.33 -10.41 -13.67
CA ILE A 199 7.53 -11.11 -13.21
C ILE A 199 8.55 -10.03 -12.81
N ARG A 200 8.98 -10.03 -11.54
CA ARG A 200 10.13 -9.20 -11.16
C ARG A 200 11.40 -9.92 -11.59
N TYR A 201 12.00 -9.49 -12.68
CA TYR A 201 13.20 -10.13 -13.22
C TYR A 201 14.46 -9.77 -12.43
N ALA A 202 14.59 -8.53 -11.98
CA ALA A 202 15.80 -8.08 -11.29
C ALA A 202 15.55 -7.08 -10.17
N ILE A 203 16.48 -7.05 -9.21
CA ILE A 203 16.60 -6.05 -8.14
C ILE A 203 18.08 -5.66 -8.10
N GLY A 204 18.42 -4.41 -8.44
CA GLY A 204 19.80 -3.99 -8.59
C GLY A 204 20.55 -4.92 -9.54
N ASP A 205 21.65 -5.50 -9.06
CA ASP A 205 22.51 -6.42 -9.82
C ASP A 205 22.07 -7.89 -9.74
N TRP A 206 21.05 -8.20 -8.92
CA TRP A 206 20.52 -9.56 -8.79
C TRP A 206 19.44 -9.82 -9.83
N THR A 207 19.59 -10.91 -10.59
CA THR A 207 18.67 -11.35 -11.63
C THR A 207 18.10 -12.74 -11.35
N LEU A 208 17.05 -13.10 -12.09
CA LEU A 208 16.47 -14.44 -12.13
C LEU A 208 17.25 -15.45 -12.97
N ASP A 209 18.39 -15.06 -13.54
CA ASP A 209 19.11 -15.94 -14.45
C ASP A 209 19.50 -17.24 -13.75
N GLY A 210 19.19 -18.35 -14.43
CA GLY A 210 19.41 -19.70 -13.93
C GLY A 210 18.49 -20.14 -12.79
N LEU A 211 17.39 -19.42 -12.49
CA LEU A 211 16.43 -19.81 -11.45
C LEU A 211 15.06 -20.15 -12.02
N THR A 212 14.65 -21.41 -11.86
CA THR A 212 13.29 -21.87 -12.18
C THR A 212 12.30 -21.55 -11.04
N PRO A 213 10.98 -21.55 -11.27
CA PRO A 213 10.00 -21.26 -10.21
C PRO A 213 10.16 -22.16 -9.00
N GLY A 214 10.22 -21.54 -7.82
CA GLY A 214 10.38 -22.23 -6.54
C GLY A 214 11.83 -22.53 -6.18
N GLU A 215 12.74 -22.41 -7.14
CA GLU A 215 14.16 -22.57 -6.90
C GLU A 215 14.73 -21.35 -6.19
N SER A 216 15.68 -21.62 -5.29
CA SER A 216 16.46 -20.57 -4.62
C SER A 216 17.96 -20.83 -4.75
N ARG A 217 18.71 -19.75 -4.86
CA ARG A 217 20.18 -19.76 -4.88
C ARG A 217 20.69 -18.90 -3.73
N ALA A 218 21.56 -19.50 -2.91
CA ALA A 218 22.28 -18.77 -1.88
C ALA A 218 23.48 -18.03 -2.48
N LEU A 219 23.69 -16.81 -2.02
CA LEU A 219 24.85 -15.99 -2.28
C LEU A 219 25.45 -15.52 -0.95
N PRO A 220 26.76 -15.24 -0.91
CA PRO A 220 27.34 -14.46 0.17
C PRO A 220 26.57 -13.14 0.31
N ALA A 221 26.24 -12.75 1.55
CA ALA A 221 25.62 -11.46 1.76
C ALA A 221 26.57 -10.34 1.31
N PRO A 222 26.07 -9.33 0.58
CA PRO A 222 26.90 -8.19 0.19
C PRO A 222 27.40 -7.47 1.44
N GLU A 223 28.63 -6.98 1.38
CA GLU A 223 29.18 -6.21 2.49
C GLU A 223 28.36 -4.93 2.71
N LEU A 224 27.93 -4.75 3.96
CA LEU A 224 27.22 -3.55 4.36
C LEU A 224 28.26 -2.45 4.56
N ALA A 225 28.29 -1.47 3.64
CA ALA A 225 29.07 -0.27 3.86
C ALA A 225 28.72 0.33 5.23
N PRO A 226 29.70 0.80 6.02
CA PRO A 226 29.44 1.34 7.33
C PRO A 226 28.45 2.51 7.21
N ALA A 227 27.39 2.47 8.02
CA ALA A 227 26.40 3.55 8.05
C ALA A 227 27.15 4.89 8.27
N PRO A 228 26.80 5.95 7.52
CA PRO A 228 27.42 7.25 7.75
C PRO A 228 27.22 7.60 9.23
N ARG A 229 28.33 7.83 9.95
CA ARG A 229 28.26 8.28 11.34
C ARG A 229 27.35 9.50 11.35
N ARG A 230 26.19 9.41 11.99
CA ARG A 230 25.36 10.57 12.28
C ARG A 230 26.28 11.58 12.95
N ALA A 231 26.50 12.74 12.31
CA ALA A 231 27.17 13.84 12.93
C ALA A 231 26.44 14.10 14.25
N GLN A 232 27.15 13.93 15.36
CA GLN A 232 26.62 14.29 16.66
C GLN A 232 26.40 15.79 16.60
N THR A 233 25.14 16.22 16.55
CA THR A 233 24.80 17.62 16.75
C THR A 233 25.37 18.01 18.11
N PRO A 234 26.19 19.08 18.20
CA PRO A 234 26.73 19.51 19.47
C PRO A 234 25.58 19.78 20.43
N ASN A 235 25.60 19.17 21.61
CA ASN A 235 24.64 19.45 22.68
C ASN A 235 24.63 20.96 22.94
N LYS A 236 23.48 21.61 22.71
CA LYS A 236 23.29 23.02 23.04
C LYS A 236 23.43 23.17 24.57
N PRO A 237 24.28 24.07 25.09
CA PRO A 237 24.44 24.23 26.52
C PRO A 237 23.12 24.71 27.14
N ARG A 238 22.73 24.07 28.24
CA ARG A 238 21.61 24.49 29.10
C ARG A 238 21.87 25.91 29.59
N SER A 239 21.04 26.86 29.16
CA SER A 239 21.01 28.20 29.75
C SER A 239 20.48 28.08 31.19
N GLN A 240 21.35 28.38 32.15
CA GLN A 240 20.97 28.62 33.54
C GLN A 240 20.08 29.87 33.60
N GLY A 241 19.09 29.83 34.48
CA GLY A 241 18.10 30.89 34.61
C GLY A 241 18.66 32.20 35.16
N SER A 242 18.03 33.30 34.76
CA SER A 242 18.02 34.56 35.50
C SER A 242 16.58 35.07 35.49
N GLY A 243 15.99 35.19 36.68
CA GLY A 243 14.61 35.64 36.85
C GLY A 243 14.40 37.10 36.49
N SER A 244 13.14 37.46 36.22
CA SER A 244 12.64 38.80 36.49
C SER A 244 11.12 38.81 36.60
N SER A 245 10.67 39.11 37.83
CA SER A 245 9.53 39.96 38.22
C SER A 245 8.27 40.04 37.33
N ASN A 246 7.18 39.60 37.95
CA ASN A 246 5.79 39.95 37.66
C ASN A 246 5.55 41.49 37.75
N PRO A 247 4.60 42.04 36.99
CA PRO A 247 3.63 42.93 37.62
C PRO A 247 2.18 42.63 37.25
N ARG A 248 1.32 42.97 38.20
CA ARG A 248 -0.12 42.71 38.33
C ARG A 248 -0.90 43.99 38.00
N ALA A 249 -2.02 43.87 37.29
CA ALA A 249 -3.21 44.77 37.21
C ALA A 249 -3.79 44.72 35.77
N ALA A 250 -5.08 44.81 35.46
CA ALA A 250 -6.34 44.91 36.18
C ALA A 250 -7.47 44.54 35.17
N GLN A 251 -8.64 44.11 35.65
CA GLN A 251 -9.84 43.92 34.85
C GLN A 251 -10.46 45.27 34.41
N PRO A 252 -11.29 45.28 33.37
CA PRO A 252 -12.65 45.82 33.59
C PRO A 252 -13.79 45.06 32.90
N THR A 253 -14.82 44.78 33.71
CA THR A 253 -16.28 45.01 33.54
C THR A 253 -17.00 44.85 32.20
N ARG A 254 -18.16 44.18 32.27
CA ARG A 254 -19.20 44.00 31.23
C ARG A 254 -20.26 45.13 31.19
N SER A 255 -20.84 45.29 29.99
CA SER A 255 -22.26 45.63 29.63
C SER A 255 -22.70 47.12 29.63
N PRO A 256 -23.81 47.53 28.93
CA PRO A 256 -24.73 46.87 27.95
C PRO A 256 -25.23 47.76 26.74
N HIS A 257 -26.22 47.25 25.96
CA HIS A 257 -27.11 47.90 24.96
C HIS A 257 -26.52 48.21 23.56
N GLY A 258 -27.19 48.04 22.41
CA GLY A 258 -28.56 47.63 22.04
C GLY A 258 -28.89 48.10 20.61
N GLN A 259 -29.85 47.42 19.95
CA GLN A 259 -30.56 47.78 18.68
C GLN A 259 -29.79 47.56 17.36
N GLY A 260 -30.36 47.04 16.27
CA GLY A 260 -31.70 46.54 15.97
C GLY A 260 -31.87 46.27 14.46
N GLN A 261 -32.86 45.42 14.12
CA GLN A 261 -33.65 45.34 12.87
C GLN A 261 -32.92 44.93 11.55
N GLY A 262 -33.45 44.03 10.70
CA GLY A 262 -34.70 43.28 10.71
C GLY A 262 -34.90 42.39 9.46
N ARG A 263 -36.00 41.61 9.52
CA ARG A 263 -36.88 41.13 8.44
C ARG A 263 -36.33 40.11 7.43
N ASP A 264 -36.81 38.86 7.51
CA ASP A 264 -37.98 38.31 6.81
C ASP A 264 -37.77 38.15 5.29
N ASN A 265 -37.65 36.92 4.80
CA ASN A 265 -38.74 36.39 3.99
C ASN A 265 -38.73 34.87 3.85
N ARG A 266 -39.95 34.33 3.84
CA ARG A 266 -40.32 32.93 3.71
C ARG A 266 -40.86 32.72 2.29
N ASP A 267 -40.63 31.50 1.80
CA ASP A 267 -41.54 30.73 0.93
C ASP A 267 -41.69 31.13 -0.55
N THR A 268 -41.42 30.17 -1.45
CA THR A 268 -42.40 29.56 -2.38
C THR A 268 -41.68 28.78 -3.49
N SER A 269 -41.99 27.48 -3.59
CA SER A 269 -41.81 26.69 -4.83
C SER A 269 -42.92 27.06 -5.83
N PRO A 270 -42.81 26.76 -7.15
CA PRO A 270 -43.21 25.44 -7.61
C PRO A 270 -42.49 24.87 -8.86
N ARG A 271 -42.62 23.54 -9.00
CA ARG A 271 -42.48 22.74 -10.24
C ARG A 271 -43.18 23.38 -11.46
N PRO A 272 -42.84 22.87 -12.66
CA PRO A 272 -43.90 22.28 -13.48
C PRO A 272 -43.62 20.84 -13.91
N ALA A 273 -44.72 20.17 -14.27
CA ALA A 273 -44.83 18.79 -14.72
C ALA A 273 -45.26 18.77 -16.20
N ASN A 274 -44.70 17.86 -17.01
CA ASN A 274 -45.40 16.72 -17.65
C ASN A 274 -45.81 16.87 -19.13
N ARG A 275 -45.90 15.69 -19.78
CA ARG A 275 -46.43 15.27 -21.10
C ARG A 275 -45.40 15.13 -22.23
N SER A 276 -45.41 14.09 -23.07
CA SER A 276 -46.17 12.83 -23.17
C SER A 276 -45.71 12.09 -24.44
N GLY A 277 -45.75 10.74 -24.44
CA GLY A 277 -46.10 9.96 -25.63
C GLY A 277 -45.06 8.93 -26.13
N GLY A 278 -45.46 7.65 -26.18
CA GLY A 278 -44.78 6.65 -27.02
C GLY A 278 -44.77 5.22 -26.48
N ARG A 279 -45.91 4.55 -26.42
CA ARG A 279 -46.01 3.08 -26.29
C ARG A 279 -45.58 2.43 -27.61
N GLY A 280 -44.79 1.35 -27.53
CA GLY A 280 -44.49 0.47 -28.66
C GLY A 280 -44.21 -0.95 -28.20
N THR A 281 -45.25 -1.78 -28.17
CA THR A 281 -45.20 -3.23 -27.96
C THR A 281 -45.07 -3.95 -29.31
N ALA A 282 -44.06 -4.79 -29.51
CA ALA A 282 -44.05 -5.88 -30.50
C ALA A 282 -42.94 -6.88 -30.12
N ARG A 283 -43.27 -8.02 -29.50
CA ARG A 283 -43.49 -9.34 -30.12
C ARG A 283 -42.23 -9.97 -30.75
N ARG A 284 -41.76 -11.04 -30.09
CA ARG A 284 -40.97 -12.16 -30.63
C ARG A 284 -41.58 -12.70 -31.93
N PRO A 285 -40.74 -13.30 -32.79
CA PRO A 285 -41.07 -14.63 -33.29
C PRO A 285 -40.02 -15.67 -32.88
N ALA A 286 -40.47 -16.92 -32.86
CA ALA A 286 -39.74 -18.10 -32.48
C ALA A 286 -39.05 -18.75 -33.70
N ARG A 287 -37.92 -19.40 -33.41
CA ARG A 287 -37.43 -20.69 -33.95
C ARG A 287 -37.53 -20.97 -35.47
N SER A 288 -36.38 -21.26 -36.05
CA SER A 288 -36.17 -22.46 -36.88
C SER A 288 -34.71 -22.92 -36.80
N LYS A 289 -34.51 -24.16 -36.35
CA LYS A 289 -33.33 -24.97 -36.66
C LYS A 289 -33.57 -25.64 -38.02
N PRO A 290 -32.51 -26.00 -38.75
CA PRO A 290 -32.49 -27.26 -39.46
C PRO A 290 -31.48 -28.22 -38.82
N SER A 291 -31.90 -29.46 -38.78
CA SER A 291 -31.13 -30.69 -38.60
C SER A 291 -30.33 -31.02 -39.86
N GLU A 292 -29.03 -31.23 -39.70
CA GLU A 292 -28.27 -32.44 -40.07
C GLU A 292 -26.92 -32.42 -39.34
#